data_AF-A0A2A5XFF5-F1
#
_entry.id   AF-A0A2A5XFF5-F1
#
_cell.length_a   1.000
_cell.length_b   1.000
_cell.length_c   1.000
_cell.angle_alpha   90.00
_cell.angle_beta   90.00
_cell.angle_gamma   90.00
#
_symmetry.space_group_name_H-M   'P 1'
#
loop_
_entity.id
_entity.type
_entity.pdbx_description
1 polymer ?
#
loop_
_entity_poly.entity_id
_entity_poly.type
_entity_poly.pdbx_seq_one_letter_code
_entity_poly.pdbx_strand_id
1 'polypeptide(L)' 'MKKFIVFIFSVVLLSSCQKDNNDCNDAIPYCNEAIPYYLQPVCGCNDVTYPNWETAECHGILNYREGECESD' A
#
# COMPACT_ATOMS: atom_id res chain seq x y z
N MET A 1 27.42 7.57 -35.93
CA MET A 1 27.67 6.65 -34.79
C MET A 1 27.74 7.38 -33.43
N LYS A 2 28.50 8.47 -33.25
CA LYS A 2 28.52 9.23 -31.98
C LYS A 2 27.21 9.96 -31.61
N LYS A 3 26.46 10.48 -32.59
CA LYS A 3 25.16 11.16 -32.34
C LYS A 3 24.04 10.20 -31.91
N PHE A 4 24.11 8.93 -32.34
CA PHE A 4 23.15 7.90 -31.91
C PHE A 4 23.38 7.48 -30.45
N ILE A 5 24.63 7.47 -29.98
CA ILE A 5 24.96 7.15 -28.58
C ILE A 5 24.41 8.22 -27.62
N VAL A 6 24.44 9.50 -28.02
CA VAL A 6 23.88 10.61 -27.22
C VAL A 6 22.36 10.48 -27.05
N PHE A 7 21.66 9.99 -28.08
CA PHE A 7 20.20 9.83 -28.03
C PHE A 7 19.76 8.72 -27.07
N ILE A 8 20.54 7.64 -26.96
CA ILE A 8 20.24 6.50 -26.07
C ILE A 8 20.38 6.92 -24.60
N PHE A 9 21.35 7.76 -24.26
CA PHE A 9 21.56 8.21 -22.89
C PHE A 9 20.45 9.13 -22.37
N SER A 10 19.82 9.93 -23.26
CA SER A 10 18.72 10.83 -22.90
C SER A 10 17.39 10.13 -22.61
N VAL A 11 17.16 8.94 -23.15
CA VAL A 11 15.92 8.17 -22.93
C VAL A 11 15.92 7.44 -21.58
N VAL A 12 17.11 7.07 -21.08
CA VAL A 12 17.27 6.34 -19.81
C VAL A 12 16.93 7.21 -18.59
N LEU A 13 17.04 8.54 -18.71
CA LEU A 13 16.80 9.48 -17.60
C LEU A 13 15.31 9.80 -17.34
N LEU A 14 14.39 9.33 -18.19
CA LEU A 14 12.94 9.58 -18.03
C LEU A 14 12.17 8.39 -17.44
N SER A 15 12.85 7.30 -17.09
CA SER A 15 12.22 6.08 -16.57
C SER A 15 12.83 5.68 -15.23
N SER A 16 12.29 6.22 -14.14
CA SER A 16 11.74 5.41 -13.05
C SER A 16 11.31 6.26 -11.85
N CYS A 17 10.06 6.72 -11.88
CA CYS A 17 9.18 6.53 -10.72
C CYS A 17 8.17 5.46 -11.14
N GLN A 18 8.50 4.19 -10.92
CA GLN A 18 7.51 3.13 -11.01
C GLN A 18 6.80 3.10 -9.67
N LYS A 19 5.65 3.79 -9.57
CA LYS A 19 4.75 3.61 -8.44
C LYS A 19 4.22 2.19 -8.56
N ASP A 20 4.79 1.31 -7.78
CA ASP A 20 4.35 -0.05 -7.58
C ASP A 20 2.88 -0.03 -7.15
N ASN A 21 2.02 -0.69 -7.93
CA ASN A 21 0.58 -0.80 -7.63
C ASN A 21 0.30 -1.74 -6.44
N ASN A 22 1.35 -2.20 -5.75
CA ASN A 22 1.33 -3.09 -4.60
C ASN A 22 2.16 -2.54 -3.43
N ASP A 23 2.24 -1.20 -3.32
CA ASP A 23 2.77 -0.49 -2.14
C ASP A 23 1.85 -0.72 -0.93
N CYS A 24 1.81 -1.97 -0.47
CA CYS A 24 1.23 -2.29 0.81
C CYS A 24 2.30 -2.09 1.86
N ASN A 25 2.09 -1.10 2.72
CA ASN A 25 2.98 -0.86 3.85
C ASN A 25 2.89 -2.04 4.82
N ASP A 26 4.01 -2.35 5.46
CA ASP A 26 4.01 -3.18 6.66
C ASP A 26 3.18 -2.49 7.75
N ALA A 27 2.41 -3.28 8.50
CA ALA A 27 1.61 -2.76 9.58
C ALA A 27 2.51 -2.19 10.70
N ILE A 28 2.18 -0.98 11.16
CA ILE A 28 2.80 -0.41 12.36
C ILE A 28 2.37 -1.29 13.55
N PRO A 29 3.29 -1.78 14.41
CA PRO A 29 2.93 -2.74 15.46
C PRO A 29 2.11 -2.14 16.60
N TYR A 30 2.06 -0.82 16.70
CA TYR A 30 1.43 -0.13 17.83
C TYR A 30 0.63 1.08 17.38
N CYS A 31 -0.67 1.03 17.66
CA CYS A 31 -1.63 2.10 17.47
C CYS A 31 -2.01 2.68 18.84
N ASN A 32 -1.78 3.98 19.04
CA ASN A 32 -2.08 4.70 20.30
C ASN A 32 -3.34 5.57 20.22
N GLU A 33 -4.15 5.39 19.18
CA GLU A 33 -5.30 6.24 18.94
C GLU A 33 -6.56 5.72 19.62
N ALA A 34 -7.46 6.64 19.96
CA ALA A 34 -8.78 6.28 20.47
C ALA A 34 -9.68 5.88 19.30
N ILE A 35 -9.76 4.57 19.02
CA ILE A 35 -10.53 4.03 17.90
C ILE A 35 -11.89 3.51 18.38
N PRO A 36 -12.99 3.81 17.67
CA PRO A 36 -14.29 3.22 17.96
C PRO A 36 -14.27 1.69 17.94
N TYR A 37 -14.90 1.06 18.94
CA TYR A 37 -15.03 -0.39 19.04
C TYR A 37 -16.35 -0.86 18.42
N TYR A 38 -16.38 -0.93 17.09
CA TYR A 38 -17.46 -1.55 16.32
C TYR A 38 -16.89 -2.50 15.27
N LEU A 39 -17.69 -3.48 14.86
CA LEU A 39 -17.29 -4.52 13.92
C LEU A 39 -17.87 -4.21 12.54
N GLN A 40 -17.01 -3.74 11.64
CA GLN A 40 -17.27 -3.53 10.22
C GLN A 40 -15.98 -3.89 9.47
N PRO A 41 -15.68 -5.19 9.32
CA PRO A 41 -14.35 -5.65 8.97
C PRO A 41 -13.92 -5.15 7.60
N VAL A 42 -12.61 -4.93 7.48
CA VAL A 42 -11.93 -4.64 6.21
C VAL A 42 -10.73 -5.56 6.03
N CYS A 43 -10.44 -5.93 4.80
CA CYS A 43 -9.27 -6.71 4.44
C CYS A 43 -8.20 -5.77 3.92
N GLY A 44 -7.11 -5.63 4.68
CA GLY A 44 -5.95 -4.84 4.30
C GLY A 44 -5.25 -5.40 3.06
N CYS A 45 -4.49 -4.55 2.37
CA CYS A 45 -3.60 -4.96 1.29
C CYS A 45 -2.52 -5.98 1.71
N ASN A 46 -2.35 -6.15 3.03
CA ASN A 46 -1.42 -7.07 3.68
C ASN A 46 -2.09 -8.40 4.06
N ASP A 47 -3.29 -8.65 3.54
CA ASP A 47 -4.10 -9.85 3.82
C ASP A 47 -4.43 -10.05 5.32
N VAL A 48 -4.47 -8.94 6.07
CA VAL A 48 -4.91 -8.92 7.48
C VAL A 48 -6.32 -8.33 7.57
N THR A 49 -7.21 -9.05 8.27
CA THR A 49 -8.52 -8.53 8.63
C THR A 49 -8.40 -7.56 9.81
N TYR A 50 -8.84 -6.32 9.60
CA TYR A 50 -8.97 -5.31 10.65
C TYR A 50 -10.45 -5.20 11.09
N PRO A 51 -10.75 -4.95 12.38
CA PRO A 51 -12.13 -4.87 12.89
C PRO A 51 -12.98 -3.77 12.23
N ASN A 52 -12.33 -2.67 11.83
CA ASN A 52 -12.89 -1.55 11.09
C ASN A 52 -11.79 -0.80 10.34
N TRP A 53 -12.18 0.12 9.46
CA TRP A 53 -11.26 0.86 8.61
C TRP A 53 -10.35 1.80 9.42
N GLU A 54 -10.84 2.41 10.50
CA GLU A 54 -10.05 3.26 11.38
C GLU A 54 -8.91 2.47 12.03
N THR A 55 -9.15 1.21 12.39
CA THR A 55 -8.12 0.32 12.91
C THR A 55 -7.06 0.03 11.84
N ALA A 56 -7.45 -0.24 10.60
CA ALA A 56 -6.51 -0.43 9.49
C ALA A 56 -5.63 0.81 9.28
N GLU A 57 -6.25 2.00 9.21
CA GLU A 57 -5.55 3.26 9.01
C GLU A 57 -4.58 3.58 10.15
N CYS A 58 -4.97 3.33 11.40
CA CYS A 58 -4.06 3.55 12.54
C CYS A 58 -2.83 2.64 12.52
N HIS A 59 -2.96 1.46 11.92
CA HIS A 59 -1.84 0.55 11.66
C HIS A 59 -1.07 0.89 10.36
N GLY A 60 -1.37 2.02 9.71
CA GLY A 60 -0.70 2.47 8.49
C GLY A 60 -1.19 1.80 7.19
N ILE A 61 -2.29 1.05 7.27
CA ILE A 61 -2.88 0.34 6.13
C ILE A 61 -4.00 1.17 5.53
N LEU A 62 -3.68 1.92 4.46
CA LEU A 62 -4.63 2.80 3.77
C LEU A 62 -5.32 2.16 2.57
N ASN A 63 -4.80 1.02 2.11
CA ASN A 63 -5.39 0.25 1.01
C ASN A 63 -6.07 -0.98 1.60
N TYR A 64 -7.40 -1.02 1.55
CA TYR A 64 -8.21 -2.13 2.04
C TYR A 64 -9.52 -2.25 1.26
N ARG A 65 -10.14 -3.42 1.31
CA ARG A 65 -11.49 -3.67 0.78
C ARG A 65 -12.47 -3.95 1.92
N GLU A 66 -13.74 -3.67 1.70
CA GLU A 66 -14.81 -4.03 2.64
C GLU A 66 -14.90 -5.56 2.82
N GLY A 67 -15.19 -5.99 4.04
CA GLY A 67 -15.27 -7.40 4.42
C GLY A 67 -13.97 -7.95 5.00
N GLU A 68 -14.05 -9.11 5.63
CA GLU A 68 -12.86 -9.85 6.08
C GLU A 68 -12.04 -10.39 4.90
N CYS A 69 -10.76 -10.68 5.14
CA CYS A 69 -9.96 -11.38 4.15
C CYS A 69 -10.49 -12.80 3.94
N GLU A 70 -10.35 -13.31 2.71
CA GLU A 70 -10.65 -14.71 2.42
C GLU A 70 -9.68 -15.57 3.23
N SER A 71 -10.20 -16.62 3.87
CA SER A 71 -9.36 -17.63 4.50
C SER A 71 -8.96 -18.63 3.42
N ASP A 72 -7.68 -18.66 3.06
CA ASP A 72 -7.10 -19.74 2.26
C ASP A 72 -7.15 -21.09 3.01
#